data_AF-A0A1J0EE42-F1
#
_entry.id   AF-A0A1J0EE42-F1
#
_cell.length_a   1.000
_cell.length_b   1.000
_cell.length_c   1.000
_cell.angle_alpha   90.00
_cell.angle_beta   90.00
_cell.angle_gamma   90.00
#
_symmetry.space_group_name_H-M   'P 1'
#
loop_
_entity.id
_entity.type
_entity.pdbx_description
1 polymer ?
#
loop_
_entity_poly.entity_id
_entity_poly.type
_entity_poly.pdbx_seq_one_letter_code
_entity_poly.pdbx_strand_id
1 'polypeptide(L)' 'MPADSQLPDVLEKLHENQLALADAIESIGMWIDQRGSTDVSSHVLGAIATLDLNAESVRKGIESLRKTVR' A
#
# COMPACT_ATOMS: atom_id res chain seq x y z
N MET A 1 -19.30 19.41 -7.25
CA MET A 1 -19.56 18.02 -6.80
C MET A 1 -19.41 17.98 -5.30
N PRO A 2 -20.32 17.34 -4.55
CA PRO A 2 -20.17 17.26 -3.10
C PRO A 2 -18.91 16.46 -2.77
N ALA A 3 -18.12 16.93 -1.79
CA ALA A 3 -16.86 16.31 -1.38
C ALA A 3 -17.01 14.82 -1.01
N ASP A 4 -18.22 14.41 -0.61
CA ASP A 4 -18.56 13.04 -0.19
C ASP A 4 -18.39 12.00 -1.30
N SER A 5 -18.52 12.37 -2.57
CA SER A 5 -18.31 11.43 -3.68
C SER A 5 -16.83 11.27 -4.05
N GLN A 6 -15.95 12.18 -3.64
CA GLN A 6 -14.53 12.15 -4.01
C GLN A 6 -13.65 11.40 -3.02
N LEU A 7 -14.08 11.29 -1.75
CA LEU A 7 -13.28 10.64 -0.71
C LEU A 7 -12.99 9.16 -1.01
N PRO A 8 -13.97 8.31 -1.40
CA PRO A 8 -13.69 6.92 -1.76
C PRO A 8 -12.71 6.80 -2.93
N ASP A 9 -12.82 7.68 -3.93
CA ASP A 9 -11.96 7.67 -5.13
C ASP A 9 -10.51 8.06 -4.79
N VAL A 10 -10.31 9.06 -3.92
CA VAL A 10 -8.98 9.43 -3.42
C VAL A 10 -8.37 8.30 -2.58
N LEU A 11 -9.18 7.63 -1.77
CA LEU A 11 -8.73 6.47 -0.99
C LEU A 11 -8.37 5.27 -1.88
N GLU A 12 -9.07 5.05 -3.00
CA GLU A 12 -8.66 4.05 -4.00
C GLU A 12 -7.28 4.34 -4.56
N LYS A 13 -6.99 5.60 -4.92
CA LYS A 13 -5.66 6.00 -5.36
C LYS A 13 -4.60 5.81 -4.27
N LEU A 14 -4.94 6.06 -3.01
CA LEU A 14 -4.04 5.80 -1.90
C LEU A 14 -3.78 4.30 -1.69
N HIS A 15 -4.80 3.45 -1.88
CA HIS A 15 -4.65 1.99 -1.84
C HIS A 15 -3.73 1.50 -2.96
N GLU A 16 -3.94 1.96 -4.20
CA GLU A 16 -3.06 1.68 -5.34
C GLU A 16 -1.61 2.08 -5.03
N ASN A 17 -1.40 3.23 -4.38
CA ASN A 17 -0.07 3.67 -3.98
C ASN A 17 0.59 2.75 -2.95
N GLN A 18 -0.16 2.15 -2.01
CA GLN A 18 0.42 1.18 -1.07
C GLN A 18 0.99 -0.03 -1.82
N LEU A 19 0.22 -0.55 -2.79
CA LEU A 19 0.63 -1.70 -3.61
C LEU A 19 1.84 -1.37 -4.48
N ALA A 20 1.81 -0.21 -5.15
CA ALA A 20 2.90 0.22 -6.02
C ALA A 20 4.21 0.47 -5.23
N LEU A 21 4.11 1.00 -4.00
CA LEU A 21 5.26 1.18 -3.13
C LEU A 21 5.81 -0.17 -2.63
N ALA A 22 4.94 -1.15 -2.34
CA ALA A 22 5.38 -2.48 -1.91
C ALA A 22 6.18 -3.17 -3.02
N ASP A 23 5.66 -3.15 -4.25
CA ASP A 23 6.33 -3.69 -5.44
C ASP A 23 7.68 -2.98 -5.72
N ALA A 24 7.71 -1.64 -5.62
CA ALA A 24 8.95 -0.89 -5.79
C ALA A 24 10.01 -1.23 -4.73
N ILE A 25 9.61 -1.39 -3.47
CA ILE A 25 10.51 -1.76 -2.36
C ILE A 25 11.01 -3.20 -2.51
N GLU A 26 10.15 -4.13 -2.89
CA GLU A 26 10.53 -5.52 -3.17
C GLU A 26 11.58 -5.58 -4.29
N SER A 27 11.33 -4.89 -5.40
CA SER A 27 12.24 -4.84 -6.54
C SER A 27 13.61 -4.25 -6.19
N ILE A 28 13.65 -3.16 -5.40
CA ILE A 28 14.90 -2.58 -4.90
C ILE A 28 15.61 -3.56 -3.95
N GLY A 29 14.87 -4.22 -3.05
CA GLY A 29 15.41 -5.24 -2.15
C GLY A 29 16.08 -6.37 -2.89
N MET A 30 15.40 -6.94 -3.90
CA MET A 30 15.95 -7.98 -4.76
C MET A 30 17.24 -7.54 -5.47
N TRP A 31 17.28 -6.31 -5.99
CA TRP A 31 18.47 -5.78 -6.67
C TRP A 31 19.68 -5.63 -5.74
N ILE A 32 19.44 -5.31 -4.47
CA ILE A 32 20.49 -5.19 -3.45
C ILE A 32 20.95 -6.58 -2.97
N ASP A 33 20.03 -7.51 -2.73
CA ASP A 33 20.35 -8.88 -2.31
C ASP A 33 21.22 -9.60 -3.35
N GLN A 34 20.95 -9.39 -4.65
CA GLN A 34 21.76 -9.90 -5.75
C GLN A 34 23.22 -9.43 -5.73
N ARG A 35 23.56 -8.39 -4.95
CA ARG A 35 24.90 -7.83 -4.80
C ARG A 35 25.60 -8.26 -3.51
N GLY A 36 25.06 -9.25 -2.79
CA GLY A 36 25.69 -9.88 -1.64
C GLY A 36 25.45 -9.19 -0.30
N SER A 37 24.44 -8.32 -0.21
CA SER A 37 24.01 -7.78 1.08
C SER A 37 23.08 -8.78 1.78
N THR A 38 23.32 -9.07 3.06
CA THR A 38 22.53 -10.06 3.82
C THR A 38 21.44 -9.43 4.69
N ASP A 39 21.56 -8.14 5.01
CA ASP A 39 20.68 -7.47 6.00
C ASP A 39 19.52 -6.70 5.35
N VAL A 40 19.49 -6.62 4.03
CA VAL A 40 18.53 -5.80 3.27
C VAL A 40 17.17 -6.49 3.19
N SER A 41 17.16 -7.81 3.05
CA SER A 41 15.93 -8.62 3.07
C SER A 41 15.04 -8.37 4.28
N SER A 42 15.59 -8.29 5.50
CA SER A 42 14.78 -8.11 6.73
C SER A 42 14.10 -6.73 6.81
N HIS A 43 14.80 -5.67 6.39
CA HIS A 43 14.24 -4.32 6.33
C HIS A 43 13.18 -4.18 5.24
N VAL A 44 13.42 -4.77 4.06
CA VAL A 44 12.48 -4.82 2.94
C VAL A 44 11.18 -5.53 3.35
N LEU A 45 11.28 -6.70 3.98
CA LEU A 45 10.13 -7.45 4.46
C LEU A 45 9.32 -6.68 5.51
N GLY A 46 9.97 -5.98 6.44
CA GLY A 46 9.29 -5.13 7.43
C GLY A 46 8.54 -3.95 6.80
N ALA A 47 9.12 -3.33 5.79
CA ALA A 47 8.50 -2.24 5.05
C ALA A 47 7.28 -2.72 4.24
N ILE A 48 7.41 -3.83 3.51
CA ILE A 48 6.30 -4.44 2.74
C ILE A 48 5.16 -4.83 3.68
N ALA A 49 5.45 -5.49 4.81
CA ALA A 49 4.43 -5.84 5.79
C ALA A 49 3.66 -4.62 6.32
N THR A 50 4.33 -3.48 6.50
CA THR A 50 3.70 -2.23 6.90
C THR A 50 2.77 -1.69 5.80
N LEU A 51 3.22 -1.73 4.55
CA LEU A 51 2.42 -1.30 3.40
C LEU A 51 1.19 -2.19 3.19
N ASP A 52 1.30 -3.50 3.40
CA ASP A 52 0.17 -4.43 3.33
C ASP A 52 -0.89 -4.14 4.40
N LEU A 53 -0.47 -3.89 5.65
CA LEU A 53 -1.36 -3.49 6.74
C LEU A 53 -2.09 -2.18 6.43
N ASN A 54 -1.39 -1.22 5.83
CA ASN A 54 -1.98 0.04 5.39
C ASN A 54 -2.94 -0.17 4.23
N ALA A 55 -2.58 -0.97 3.22
CA ALA A 55 -3.41 -1.27 2.06
C ALA A 55 -4.75 -1.88 2.50
N GLU A 56 -4.70 -2.85 3.43
CA GLU A 56 -5.88 -3.50 4.00
C GLU A 56 -6.75 -2.53 4.81
N SER A 57 -6.13 -1.65 5.59
CA SER A 57 -6.85 -0.63 6.37
C SER A 57 -7.57 0.37 5.46
N VAL A 58 -6.92 0.83 4.38
CA VAL A 58 -7.54 1.72 3.38
C VAL A 58 -8.67 1.02 2.64
N ARG A 59 -8.47 -0.24 2.23
CA ARG A 59 -9.50 -1.05 1.55
C ARG A 59 -10.77 -1.18 2.40
N LYS A 60 -10.62 -1.50 3.69
CA LYS A 60 -11.73 -1.54 4.65
C LYS A 60 -12.44 -0.18 4.81
N GLY A 61 -11.68 0.91 4.82
CA GLY A 61 -12.22 2.27 4.86
C GLY A 61 -13.11 2.59 3.66
N ILE A 62 -12.64 2.25 2.44
CA ILE A 62 -13.41 2.41 1.20
C ILE A 62 -14.71 1.61 1.25
N GLU A 63 -14.65 0.33 1.66
CA GLU A 63 -15.84 -0.51 1.79
C GLU A 63 -16.87 0.05 2.77
N SER A 64 -16.42 0.61 3.89
CA SER A 64 -17.29 1.23 4.88
C SER A 64 -18.00 2.46 4.29
N LEU A 65 -17.25 3.36 3.65
CA LEU A 65 -17.80 4.59 3.07
C LEU A 65 -18.82 4.29 1.96
N ARG A 66 -18.52 3.31 1.09
CA ARG A 66 -19.43 2.89 0.03
C ARG A 66 -20.75 2.30 0.55
N LYS A 67 -20.73 1.67 1.74
CA LYS A 67 -21.96 1.19 2.40
C LYS A 67 -22.79 2.32 2.99
N THR A 68 -22.15 3.39 3.46
CA THR A 68 -22.83 4.54 4.07
C THR A 68 -23.45 5.50 3.05
N VAL A 69 -22.92 5.57 1.83
CA VAL A 69 -23.45 6.43 0.75
C VAL A 69 -24.58 5.75 -0.06
N ARG A 70 -24.91 4.48 0.24
CA ARG A 70 -25.96 3.72 -0.43
C ARG A 70 -27.32 3.85 0.27
#